data_AF-A0A5K0YED6-F1
#
_entry.id   AF-A0A5K0YED6-F1
#
_cell.length_a   1.000
_cell.length_b   1.000
_cell.length_c   1.000
_cell.angle_alpha   90.00
_cell.angle_beta   90.00
_cell.angle_gamma   90.00
#
_symmetry.space_group_name_H-M   'P 1'
#
loop_
_entity.id
_entity.type
_entity.pdbx_description
1 polymer ?
#
loop_
_entity_poly.entity_id
_entity_poly.type
_entity_poly.pdbx_seq_one_letter_code
_entity_poly.pdbx_strand_id
1 'polypeptide(L)' 'VRSNALGAVGFLGDSRRMNVAITRARKHVAVVCDSSTICHNAFLARLLRHIRSFGKVKNAEPGSFGDSGLNMNPMLPSIS' A
#
# COMPACT_ATOMS: atom_id res chain seq x y z
N VAL A 1 2.94 -7.60 -6.03
CA VAL A 1 3.82 -8.31 -6.99
C VAL A 1 5.31 -8.08 -6.73
N ARG A 2 5.75 -6.85 -6.40
CA ARG A 2 7.14 -6.60 -5.98
C ARG A 2 7.21 -6.54 -4.46
N SER A 3 8.08 -7.37 -3.88
CA SER A 3 8.47 -7.36 -2.47
C SER A 3 9.91 -7.88 -2.42
N ASN A 4 10.87 -7.03 -2.05
CA ASN A 4 12.28 -7.39 -1.96
C ASN A 4 13.05 -6.39 -1.10
N ALA A 5 14.13 -6.86 -0.47
CA ALA A 5 14.99 -6.02 0.38
C ALA A 5 15.74 -4.91 -0.37
N LEU A 6 15.86 -5.01 -1.70
CA LEU A 6 16.56 -4.04 -2.54
C LEU A 6 15.70 -2.82 -2.92
N GLY A 7 14.40 -2.82 -2.58
CA GLY A 7 13.50 -1.73 -2.98
C GLY A 7 13.23 -1.65 -4.48
N ALA A 8 13.55 -2.69 -5.24
CA ALA A 8 13.45 -2.68 -6.69
C ALA A 8 11.99 -2.80 -7.15
N VAL A 9 11.45 -1.71 -7.70
CA VAL A 9 10.07 -1.65 -8.22
C VAL A 9 9.96 -2.07 -9.69
N GLY A 10 11.06 -1.99 -10.45
CA GLY A 10 11.11 -2.31 -11.87
C GLY A 10 10.08 -1.52 -12.68
N PHE A 11 9.32 -2.20 -13.54
CA PHE A 11 8.33 -1.58 -14.42
C PHE A 11 7.22 -0.80 -13.69
N LEU A 12 6.99 -1.07 -12.40
CA LEU A 12 6.00 -0.33 -11.59
C LEU A 12 6.40 1.12 -11.32
N GLY A 13 7.67 1.47 -11.56
CA GLY A 13 8.15 2.85 -11.47
C GLY A 13 7.66 3.77 -12.60
N ASP A 14 7.12 3.23 -13.70
CA ASP A 14 6.52 4.04 -14.76
C ASP A 14 5.14 4.55 -14.30
N SER A 15 5.06 5.86 -14.04
CA SER A 15 3.84 6.53 -13.58
C SER A 15 2.65 6.36 -14.53
N ARG A 16 2.89 6.22 -15.84
CA ARG A 16 1.83 6.00 -16.83
C ARG A 16 1.13 4.66 -16.60
N ARG A 17 1.90 3.62 -16.24
CA ARG A 17 1.34 2.30 -15.95
C ARG A 17 0.48 2.31 -14.70
N MET A 18 0.93 3.03 -13.67
CA MET A 18 0.17 3.16 -12.44
C MET A 18 -1.11 3.99 -12.63
N ASN A 19 -1.06 5.07 -13.42
CA ASN A 19 -2.24 5.85 -13.78
C ASN A 19 -3.30 4.99 -14.47
N VAL A 20 -2.88 4.18 -15.45
CA VAL A 20 -3.78 3.21 -16.10
C VAL A 20 -4.38 2.29 -15.04
N ALA A 21 -3.56 1.66 -14.19
CA ALA A 21 -4.05 0.70 -13.19
C ALA A 21 -5.09 1.30 -12.23
N ILE A 22 -4.85 2.50 -11.70
CA ILE A 22 -5.73 3.15 -10.70
C ILE A 22 -7.04 3.62 -11.32
N THR A 23 -7.01 4.13 -12.55
CA THR A 23 -8.18 4.73 -13.21
C THR A 23 -9.13 3.71 -13.83
N ARG A 24 -8.82 2.41 -13.80
CA ARG A 24 -9.72 1.36 -14.31
C ARG A 24 -10.95 1.13 -13.44
N ALA A 25 -10.87 1.41 -12.15
CA ALA A 25 -11.97 1.09 -11.25
C ALA A 25 -13.12 2.09 -11.37
N ARG A 26 -14.35 1.58 -11.31
CA ARG A 26 -15.57 2.41 -11.39
C ARG A 26 -16.22 2.70 -10.03
N LYS A 27 -16.00 1.84 -9.04
CA LYS A 27 -16.67 1.91 -7.72
C LYS A 27 -15.69 1.86 -6.55
N HIS A 28 -14.65 1.04 -6.64
CA HIS A 28 -13.66 0.89 -5.57
C HIS A 28 -12.30 0.44 -6.13
N VAL A 29 -11.22 1.09 -5.70
CA VAL A 29 -9.83 0.68 -5.97
C VAL A 29 -9.24 0.12 -4.68
N ALA A 30 -8.74 -1.11 -4.72
CA ALA A 30 -7.95 -1.68 -3.65
C ALA A 30 -6.51 -1.91 -4.13
N VAL A 31 -5.53 -1.44 -3.35
CA VAL A 31 -4.10 -1.59 -3.66
C VAL A 31 -3.46 -2.47 -2.60
N VAL A 32 -2.95 -3.63 -3.01
CA VAL A 32 -2.15 -4.52 -2.17
C VAL A 32 -0.68 -4.35 -2.54
N CYS A 33 0.13 -3.91 -1.58
CA CYS A 33 1.54 -3.63 -1.81
C CYS A 33 2.38 -3.86 -0.57
N ASP A 34 3.66 -4.13 -0.80
CA ASP A 34 4.69 -4.10 0.25
C ASP A 34 5.25 -2.68 0.35
N SER A 35 4.92 -2.00 1.45
CA SER A 35 5.32 -0.62 1.68
C SER A 35 6.84 -0.43 1.76
N SER A 36 7.59 -1.43 2.22
CA SER A 36 9.06 -1.34 2.29
C SER A 36 9.69 -1.29 0.89
N THR A 37 9.10 -2.01 -0.07
CA THR A 37 9.58 -2.02 -1.45
C THR A 37 9.14 -0.77 -2.21
N ILE A 38 7.85 -0.41 -2.20
CA ILE A 38 7.34 0.64 -3.10
C ILE A 38 7.73 2.08 -2.68
N CYS A 39 8.10 2.31 -1.42
CA CYS A 39 8.54 3.62 -0.94
C CYS A 39 9.84 4.11 -1.59
N HIS A 40 10.62 3.22 -2.21
CA HIS A 40 11.86 3.57 -2.92
C HIS A 40 11.62 4.34 -4.23
N ASN A 41 10.38 4.41 -4.71
CA ASN A 41 10.00 5.25 -5.85
C ASN A 41 9.16 6.43 -5.39
N ALA A 42 9.59 7.66 -5.71
CA ALA A 42 8.94 8.89 -5.24
C ALA A 42 7.47 9.01 -5.65
N PHE A 43 7.10 8.55 -6.84
CA PHE A 43 5.72 8.60 -7.32
C PHE A 43 4.83 7.61 -6.54
N LEU A 44 5.29 6.37 -6.35
CA LEU A 44 4.56 5.35 -5.58
C LEU A 44 4.47 5.71 -4.10
N ALA A 45 5.52 6.29 -3.51
CA ALA A 45 5.50 6.78 -2.13
C ALA A 45 4.46 7.90 -1.94
N ARG A 46 4.36 8.83 -2.89
CA ARG A 46 3.32 9.88 -2.89
C ARG A 46 1.91 9.29 -2.97
N LEU A 47 1.71 8.30 -3.84
CA LEU A 47 0.43 7.59 -3.93
C LEU A 47 0.07 6.90 -2.60
N LEU A 48 1.02 6.19 -1.99
CA LEU A 48 0.79 5.50 -0.72
C LEU A 48 0.44 6.50 0.40
N ARG A 49 1.12 7.65 0.45
CA ARG A 49 0.80 8.74 1.39
C ARG A 49 -0.61 9.29 1.17
N HIS A 50 -1.02 9.47 -0.09
CA HIS A 50 -2.38 9.89 -0.41
C HIS A 50 -3.41 8.86 0.08
N ILE A 51 -3.21 7.58 -0.20
CA ILE A 51 -4.10 6.50 0.26
C ILE A 51 -4.17 6.44 1.80
N ARG A 52 -3.04 6.64 2.49
CA ARG A 52 -3.01 6.70 3.96
C ARG A 52 -3.79 7.89 4.54
N SER A 53 -3.81 9.01 3.84
CA SER A 53 -4.51 10.22 4.31
C SER A 53 -6.01 10.22 4.01
N PHE A 54 -6.46 9.57 2.94
CA PHE A 54 -7.84 9.67 2.45
C PHE A 54 -8.58 8.34 2.34
N GLY A 55 -7.87 7.22 2.42
CA GLY A 55 -8.41 5.87 2.25
C GLY A 55 -8.33 5.03 3.52
N LYS A 56 -8.80 3.78 3.42
CA LYS A 56 -8.64 2.77 4.48
C LYS A 56 -7.38 1.96 4.22
N VAL A 57 -6.52 1.86 5.23
CA VAL A 57 -5.28 1.07 5.18
C VAL A 57 -5.34 -0.02 6.23
N LYS A 58 -4.94 -1.23 5.85
CA LYS A 58 -4.80 -2.39 6.74
C LYS A 58 -3.45 -3.05 6.46
N ASN A 59 -2.79 -3.50 7.52
CA ASN A 59 -1.57 -4.29 7.41
C ASN A 59 -1.92 -5.78 7.21
N ALA A 60 -1.01 -6.53 6.62
CA ALA A 60 -1.14 -7.97 6.54
C ALA A 60 -0.72 -8.56 7.90
N GLU A 61 -1.70 -8.88 8.74
CA GLU A 61 -1.43 -9.60 9.99
C GLU A 61 -1.14 -11.08 9.64
N PRO A 62 -0.03 -11.68 10.14
CA PRO A 62 0.15 -13.12 10.05
C PRO A 62 -0.99 -13.77 10.85
N GLY A 63 -1.85 -14.52 10.15
CA GLY A 63 -3.20 -14.81 10.59
C GLY A 63 -3.33 -15.27 12.05
N SER A 64 -4.07 -14.50 12.84
CA SER A 64 -4.97 -15.10 13.82
C SER A 64 -6.25 -15.45 13.06
N PHE A 65 -6.32 -16.68 12.52
CA PHE A 65 -7.59 -17.28 12.14
C PHE A 65 -8.36 -17.52 13.44
N GLY A 66 -9.10 -16.51 13.88
CA GLY A 66 -9.91 -16.52 15.09
C GLY A 66 -10.96 -15.44 14.96
N ASP A 67 -12.19 -15.88 14.75
CA ASP A 67 -13.42 -15.09 14.77
C ASP A 67 -13.48 -14.15 15.98
N SER A 68 -13.75 -12.87 15.71
CA SER A 68 -14.64 -12.00 16.50
C SER A 68 -14.39 -10.56 16.08
N GLY A 69 -15.44 -9.90 15.60
CA GLY A 69 -15.40 -8.46 15.39
C GLY A 69 -15.01 -7.77 16.69
N LEU A 70 -13.97 -6.94 16.68
CA LEU A 70 -13.78 -5.74 17.48
C LEU A 70 -12.52 -5.00 16.99
N ASN A 71 -12.73 -3.75 16.61
CA ASN A 71 -11.77 -2.64 16.49
C ASN A 71 -10.36 -2.89 17.03
N MET A 72 -9.30 -2.84 16.19
CA MET A 72 -7.94 -2.52 16.65
C MET A 72 -7.24 -1.63 15.61
N ASN A 73 -7.00 -0.38 15.96
CA ASN A 73 -6.10 0.53 15.26
C ASN A 73 -4.66 0.07 15.51
N PRO A 74 -3.87 -0.34 14.50
CA PRO A 74 -2.46 -0.52 14.70
C PRO A 74 -1.80 0.87 14.78
N MET A 75 -1.41 1.27 15.98
CA MET A 75 -0.48 2.38 16.18
C MET A 75 0.79 2.09 15.37
N LEU A 76 1.13 2.99 14.45
CA LEU A 76 2.45 3.05 13.85
C LEU A 76 3.35 3.98 14.70
N PRO A 77 4.65 3.69 14.81
CA PRO A 77 5.56 4.49 15.63
C PRO A 77 5.77 5.89 15.03
N SER A 78 5.85 6.89 15.92
CA SER A 78 6.24 8.26 15.58
C SER A 78 7.62 8.26 14.95
N ILE A 79 7.72 8.88 13.78
CA ILE A 79 8.98 9.21 13.15
C ILE A 79 9.46 10.51 13.81
N SER A 80 10.60 10.45 14.50
CA SER A 80 11.41 11.64 14.81
C SER A 80 12.23 12.05 13.59
#